data_AF-A0A817FQC8-F1
#
_entry.id   AF-A0A817FQC8-F1
#
_cell.length_a   1.000
_cell.length_b   1.000
_cell.length_c   1.000
_cell.angle_alpha   90.00
_cell.angle_beta   90.00
_cell.angle_gamma   90.00
#
_symmetry.space_group_name_H-M   'P 1'
#
loop_
_entity.id
_entity.type
_entity.pdbx_description
1 polymer ?
#
loop_
_entity_poly.entity_id
_entity_poly.type
_entity_poly.pdbx_seq_one_letter_code
_entity_poly.pdbx_strand_id
1 'polypeptide(L)'
;MLIVDIRSSTVCQLDLQGYDACSYNEWWFNDKQCARCRTSPIGNQCEVLRIRVKHRMSILDLINRMTNLRALKFECSDDRWHESCVLPSLLDDEFVEWLTNCVPSTWKIARYARLLDSVQVWISR
;
A
#
# COMPACT_ATOMS: atom_id res chain seq x y z
N MET A 1 -21.32 12.75 -4.57
CA MET A 1 -21.22 12.53 -3.11
C MET A 1 -21.89 11.20 -2.82
N LEU A 2 -21.12 10.12 -2.70
CA LEU A 2 -21.68 8.80 -2.37
C LEU A 2 -21.68 8.68 -0.84
N ILE A 3 -22.87 8.75 -0.25
CA ILE A 3 -23.09 8.37 1.15
C ILE A 3 -23.30 6.86 1.13
N VAL A 4 -22.34 6.10 1.64
CA VAL A 4 -22.51 4.68 1.91
C VAL A 4 -22.78 4.54 3.40
N ASP A 5 -24.03 4.23 3.74
CA ASP A 5 -24.45 3.84 5.09
C ASP A 5 -23.95 2.41 5.36
N ILE A 6 -22.86 2.26 6.11
CA ILE A 6 -22.29 0.96 6.48
C ILE A 6 -22.64 0.68 7.94
N ARG A 7 -23.78 0.03 8.16
CA ARG A 7 -24.09 -0.60 9.44
C ARG A 7 -23.11 -1.76 9.67
N SER A 8 -22.23 -1.60 10.65
CA SER A 8 -21.47 -2.63 11.38
C SER A 8 -21.19 -3.95 10.63
N SER A 9 -20.51 -3.86 9.49
CA SER A 9 -19.80 -4.99 8.90
C SER A 9 -18.33 -4.60 8.85
N THR A 10 -17.46 -5.40 9.47
CA THR A 10 -16.02 -5.19 9.43
C THR A 10 -15.55 -5.21 7.98
N VAL A 11 -14.89 -4.15 7.54
CA VAL A 11 -14.30 -4.09 6.20
C VAL A 11 -12.99 -4.88 6.23
N CYS A 12 -13.06 -6.18 5.90
CA CYS A 12 -11.87 -7.03 5.88
C CYS A 12 -10.85 -6.58 4.82
N GLN A 13 -11.32 -6.05 3.68
CA GLN A 13 -10.44 -5.56 2.62
C GLN A 13 -10.94 -4.23 2.03
N LEU A 14 -10.03 -3.25 1.94
CA LEU A 14 -10.24 -1.99 1.24
C LEU A 14 -9.33 -1.95 0.01
N ASP A 15 -9.93 -1.83 -1.19
CA ASP A 15 -9.19 -1.69 -2.44
C ASP A 15 -9.31 -0.26 -2.97
N LEU A 16 -8.19 0.47 -2.95
CA LEU A 16 -8.05 1.84 -3.42
C LEU A 16 -7.14 1.92 -4.66
N GLN A 17 -6.83 0.81 -5.32
CA GLN A 17 -6.03 0.80 -6.56
C GLN A 17 -6.82 1.31 -7.78
N GLY A 18 -7.95 1.99 -7.58
CA GLY A 18 -8.91 2.39 -8.62
C GLY A 18 -8.23 2.95 -9.87
N TYR A 19 -8.23 2.13 -10.93
CA TYR A 19 -7.88 2.51 -12.28
C TYR A 19 -9.14 3.08 -12.93
N ASP A 20 -9.23 4.40 -13.05
CA ASP A 20 -10.27 4.98 -13.89
C ASP A 20 -9.81 4.84 -15.34
N ALA A 21 -10.27 3.79 -16.04
CA ALA A 21 -9.92 3.54 -17.43
C ALA A 21 -10.29 4.70 -18.38
N CYS A 22 -11.13 5.65 -17.95
CA CYS A 22 -11.51 6.82 -18.71
C CYS A 22 -10.64 8.06 -18.41
N SER A 23 -9.80 8.01 -17.37
CA SER A 23 -8.87 9.06 -16.98
C SER A 23 -7.46 8.49 -17.03
N TYR A 24 -6.67 8.86 -18.05
CA TYR A 24 -5.25 8.53 -18.21
C TYR A 24 -4.33 8.98 -17.04
N ASN A 25 -4.89 9.47 -15.93
CA ASN A 25 -4.14 9.83 -14.75
C ASN A 25 -4.10 8.64 -13.78
N GLU A 26 -2.92 8.03 -13.66
CA GLU A 26 -2.61 7.14 -12.55
C GLU A 26 -2.85 7.87 -11.22
N TRP A 27 -3.85 7.42 -10.46
CA TRP A 27 -4.21 8.07 -9.21
C TRP A 27 -3.30 7.56 -8.08
N TRP A 28 -2.21 8.29 -7.84
CA TRP A 28 -1.33 8.08 -6.69
C TRP A 28 -1.85 8.85 -5.46
N PHE A 29 -2.07 8.16 -4.34
CA PHE A 29 -2.45 8.80 -3.08
C PHE A 29 -1.27 9.62 -2.54
N ASN A 30 -1.47 10.92 -2.38
CA ASN A 30 -0.53 11.79 -1.68
C ASN A 30 -0.66 11.67 -0.15
N ASP A 31 0.27 12.27 0.60
CA ASP A 31 0.30 12.19 2.06
C ASP A 31 -1.01 12.64 2.73
N LYS A 32 -1.68 13.67 2.20
CA LYS A 32 -2.95 14.15 2.74
C LYS A 32 -4.07 13.12 2.53
N GLN A 33 -4.10 12.47 1.37
CA GLN A 33 -5.07 11.42 1.08
C GLN A 33 -4.82 10.17 1.92
N CYS A 34 -3.55 9.75 2.09
CA CYS A 34 -3.16 8.67 3.00
C CYS A 34 -3.56 8.99 4.44
N ALA A 35 -3.32 10.22 4.91
CA ALA A 35 -3.70 10.68 6.25
C ALA A 35 -5.21 10.61 6.48
N ARG A 36 -6.02 11.00 5.47
CA ARG A 36 -7.48 10.86 5.52
C ARG A 36 -7.94 9.41 5.49
N CYS A 37 -7.27 8.56 4.72
CA CYS A 37 -7.57 7.13 4.66
C CYS A 37 -7.43 6.50 6.05
N ARG A 38 -6.29 6.71 6.71
CA ARG A 38 -6.03 6.12 8.04
C ARG A 38 -6.92 6.64 9.17
N THR A 39 -7.51 7.83 9.05
CA THR A 39 -8.42 8.36 10.08
C THR A 39 -9.89 8.09 9.78
N SER A 40 -10.19 7.57 8.59
CA SER A 40 -11.56 7.24 8.21
C SER A 40 -12.09 6.03 9.01
N PRO A 41 -13.41 5.95 9.27
CA PRO A 41 -14.01 4.77 9.91
C PRO A 41 -13.68 3.46 9.19
N ILE A 42 -13.67 3.49 7.85
CA ILE A 42 -13.34 2.34 7.00
C ILE A 42 -11.86 1.97 7.15
N GLY A 43 -10.96 2.96 7.08
CA GLY A 43 -9.53 2.72 7.26
C GLY A 43 -9.20 2.15 8.64
N ASN A 44 -9.87 2.61 9.69
CA ASN A 44 -9.69 2.08 11.04
C ASN A 44 -10.17 0.64 11.20
N GLN A 45 -11.14 0.18 10.41
CA GLN A 45 -11.64 -1.20 10.45
C GLN A 45 -10.94 -2.12 9.44
N CYS A 46 -10.10 -1.56 8.57
CA CYS A 46 -9.47 -2.27 7.47
C CYS A 46 -8.36 -3.22 7.94
N GLU A 47 -8.49 -4.50 7.59
CA GLU A 47 -7.44 -5.51 7.84
C GLU A 47 -6.49 -5.67 6.64
N VAL A 48 -7.00 -5.55 5.41
CA VAL A 48 -6.22 -5.66 4.18
C VAL A 48 -6.41 -4.42 3.33
N LEU A 49 -5.35 -3.62 3.15
CA LEU A 49 -5.38 -2.44 2.31
C LEU A 49 -4.65 -2.69 0.99
N ARG A 50 -5.27 -2.34 -0.13
CA ARG A 50 -4.61 -2.22 -1.44
C ARG A 50 -4.60 -0.76 -1.88
N ILE A 51 -3.43 -0.19 -2.17
CA ILE A 51 -3.33 1.26 -2.42
C ILE A 51 -2.14 1.60 -3.34
N ARG A 52 -2.26 2.67 -4.13
CA ARG A 52 -1.14 3.28 -4.85
C ARG A 52 -0.72 4.55 -4.12
N VAL A 53 0.54 4.68 -3.73
CA VAL A 53 1.03 5.82 -2.94
C VAL A 53 2.12 6.58 -3.66
N LYS A 54 2.16 7.90 -3.47
CA LYS A 54 3.16 8.75 -4.12
C LYS A 54 4.54 8.66 -3.45
N HIS A 55 4.56 8.48 -2.13
CA HIS A 55 5.78 8.55 -1.34
C HIS A 55 5.93 7.31 -0.47
N ARG A 56 7.14 6.74 -0.44
CA ARG A 56 7.41 5.56 0.38
C ARG A 56 7.16 5.80 1.88
N MET A 57 7.33 7.04 2.35
CA MET A 57 7.04 7.40 3.73
C MET A 57 5.56 7.26 4.11
N SER A 58 4.63 7.41 3.13
CA SER A 58 3.20 7.20 3.38
C SER A 58 2.91 5.73 3.74
N ILE A 59 3.73 4.78 3.26
CA ILE A 59 3.61 3.34 3.57
C ILE A 59 3.83 3.12 5.07
N LEU A 60 4.91 3.68 5.60
CA LEU A 60 5.23 3.56 7.03
C LEU A 60 4.16 4.23 7.88
N ASP A 61 3.64 5.39 7.46
CA ASP A 61 2.57 6.08 8.18
C ASP A 61 1.27 5.24 8.23
N LEU A 62 0.91 4.59 7.12
CA LEU A 62 -0.25 3.68 7.04
C LEU A 62 -0.06 2.46 7.95
N ILE A 63 1.07 1.76 7.83
CA ILE A 63 1.32 0.54 8.61
C ILE A 63 1.36 0.84 10.12
N ASN A 64 2.00 1.94 10.53
CA ASN A 64 2.14 2.26 11.94
C ASN A 64 0.84 2.72 12.58
N ARG A 65 -0.06 3.36 11.82
CA ARG A 65 -1.23 4.02 12.40
C ARG A 65 -2.56 3.30 12.17
N MET A 66 -2.66 2.45 11.17
CA MET A 66 -3.87 1.64 10.95
C MET A 66 -3.83 0.38 11.81
N THR A 67 -4.29 0.49 13.06
CA THR A 67 -4.07 -0.53 14.11
C THR A 67 -4.63 -1.92 13.80
N ASN A 68 -5.65 -2.02 12.96
CA ASN A 68 -6.25 -3.29 12.57
C ASN A 68 -5.64 -3.87 11.28
N LEU A 69 -4.73 -3.15 10.64
CA LEU A 69 -4.09 -3.59 9.40
C LEU A 69 -3.20 -4.81 9.65
N ARG A 70 -3.50 -5.88 8.91
CA ARG A 70 -2.82 -7.18 8.87
C ARG A 70 -2.06 -7.40 7.57
N ALA A 71 -2.50 -6.78 6.47
CA ALA A 71 -1.75 -6.81 5.23
C ALA A 71 -1.87 -5.49 4.46
N LEU A 72 -0.78 -5.05 3.87
CA LEU A 72 -0.73 -3.90 2.97
C LEU A 72 -0.15 -4.35 1.64
N LYS A 73 -0.94 -4.28 0.57
CA LYS A 73 -0.45 -4.41 -0.80
C LYS A 73 -0.40 -3.03 -1.43
N PHE A 74 0.71 -2.65 -2.02
CA PHE A 74 0.85 -1.32 -2.55
C PHE A 74 1.75 -1.24 -3.76
N GLU A 75 1.54 -0.19 -4.55
CA GLU A 75 2.49 0.32 -5.53
C GLU A 75 2.99 1.67 -5.02
N CYS A 76 4.25 2.01 -5.28
CA CYS A 76 4.82 3.28 -4.87
C CYS A 76 5.43 4.02 -6.06
N SER A 77 5.07 5.29 -6.25
CA SER A 77 5.56 6.08 -7.38
C SER A 77 7.06 6.39 -7.32
N ASP A 78 7.66 6.35 -6.13
CA ASP A 78 9.11 6.56 -5.94
C ASP A 78 9.92 5.25 -5.84
N ASP A 79 9.30 4.13 -6.20
CA ASP A 79 9.96 2.84 -6.36
C ASP A 79 10.58 2.74 -7.77
N ARG A 80 11.91 2.66 -7.82
CA ARG A 80 12.69 2.69 -9.07
C ARG A 80 12.91 1.30 -9.68
N TRP A 81 12.20 0.28 -9.21
CA TRP A 81 12.35 -1.11 -9.64
C TRP A 81 12.37 -1.31 -11.17
N HIS A 82 11.70 -0.44 -11.95
CA HIS A 82 11.68 -0.49 -13.43
C HIS A 82 12.47 0.60 -14.16
N GLU A 83 13.15 1.49 -13.45
CA GLU A 83 13.98 2.53 -14.12
C GLU A 83 15.22 1.92 -14.82
N SER A 84 15.49 0.64 -14.57
CA SER A 84 16.55 -0.12 -15.23
C SER A 84 15.95 -1.08 -16.27
N CYS A 85 16.37 -0.97 -17.54
CA CYS A 85 16.00 -1.90 -18.63
C CYS A 85 16.51 -3.35 -18.42
N VAL A 86 17.19 -3.61 -17.30
CA VAL A 86 17.63 -4.92 -16.86
C VAL A 86 16.71 -5.30 -15.71
N LEU A 87 16.02 -6.45 -15.82
CA LEU A 87 15.28 -7.03 -14.69
C LEU A 87 16.24 -7.04 -13.50
N PRO A 88 16.01 -6.21 -12.45
CA PRO A 88 16.88 -6.24 -11.30
C PRO A 88 16.85 -7.66 -10.76
N SER A 89 18.02 -8.16 -10.36
CA SER A 89 18.03 -9.41 -9.63
C SER A 89 17.14 -9.22 -8.39
N LEU A 90 16.37 -10.23 -7.97
CA LEU A 90 15.59 -10.16 -6.72
C LEU A 90 16.47 -9.86 -5.49
N LEU A 91 17.80 -9.93 -5.63
CA LEU A 91 18.79 -9.65 -4.61
C LEU A 91 19.09 -8.14 -4.46
N ASP A 92 18.74 -7.30 -5.45
CA ASP A 92 19.07 -5.87 -5.48
C ASP A 92 17.84 -4.96 -5.36
N ASP A 93 16.82 -5.40 -4.63
CA ASP A 93 15.59 -4.64 -4.40
C ASP A 93 15.78 -3.59 -3.31
N GLU A 94 16.39 -2.44 -3.67
CA GLU A 94 16.63 -1.30 -2.77
C GLU A 94 15.36 -0.91 -1.99
N PHE A 95 14.22 -0.95 -2.65
CA PHE A 95 12.96 -0.55 -2.05
C PHE A 95 12.51 -1.55 -0.99
N VAL A 96 12.55 -2.85 -1.28
CA VAL A 96 12.24 -3.90 -0.30
C VAL A 96 13.29 -3.95 0.80
N GLU A 97 14.56 -3.75 0.50
CA GLU A 97 15.64 -3.64 1.49
C GLU A 97 15.40 -2.47 2.45
N TRP A 98 15.13 -1.28 1.92
CA TRP A 98 14.75 -0.11 2.70
C TRP A 98 13.56 -0.41 3.61
N LEU A 99 12.50 -1.03 3.07
CA LEU A 99 11.31 -1.34 3.84
C LEU A 99 11.61 -2.37 4.94
N THR A 100 12.41 -3.39 4.63
CA THR A 100 12.85 -4.43 5.58
C THR A 100 13.61 -3.81 6.75
N ASN A 101 14.45 -2.79 6.49
CA ASN A 101 15.17 -2.06 7.53
C ASN A 101 14.28 -1.14 8.38
N CYS A 102 13.08 -0.79 7.88
CA CYS A 102 12.15 0.11 8.56
C CYS A 102 11.08 -0.61 9.39
N VAL A 103 10.93 -1.93 9.23
CA VAL A 103 9.87 -2.72 9.88
C VAL A 103 10.44 -3.86 10.71
N PRO A 104 9.67 -4.42 11.67
CA PRO A 104 10.12 -5.58 12.43
C PRO A 104 10.45 -6.78 11.53
N SER A 105 11.55 -7.49 11.82
CA SER A 105 12.01 -8.68 11.09
C SER A 105 11.03 -9.86 11.13
N THR A 106 10.03 -9.82 12.02
CA THR A 106 8.96 -10.82 12.10
C THR A 106 7.92 -10.65 11.00
N TRP A 107 7.86 -9.48 10.34
CA TRP A 107 6.94 -9.22 9.27
C TRP A 107 7.46 -9.82 7.96
N LYS A 108 6.53 -10.29 7.14
CA LYS A 108 6.88 -10.83 5.81
C LYS A 108 6.71 -9.73 4.78
N ILE A 109 7.64 -9.65 3.83
CA ILE A 109 7.59 -8.73 2.70
C ILE A 109 7.79 -9.54 1.42
N ALA A 110 7.00 -9.29 0.38
CA ALA A 110 7.17 -9.91 -0.92
C ALA A 110 6.85 -8.92 -2.05
N ARG A 111 7.61 -9.00 -3.14
CA ARG A 111 7.33 -8.29 -4.39
C ARG A 111 6.71 -9.24 -5.41
N TYR A 112 5.66 -8.77 -6.10
CA TYR A 112 5.00 -9.52 -7.17
C TYR A 112 5.31 -8.90 -8.54
N ALA A 113 6.44 -9.33 -9.13
CA ALA A 113 6.99 -8.76 -10.37
C ALA A 113 6.23 -9.10 -11.67
N ARG A 114 5.21 -9.96 -11.63
CA ARG A 114 4.62 -10.51 -12.87
C ARG A 114 3.48 -9.69 -13.48
N LEU A 115 2.82 -8.77 -12.75
CA LEU A 115 1.62 -8.10 -13.29
C LEU A 115 1.32 -6.67 -12.78
N LEU A 116 1.82 -6.22 -11.62
CA LEU A 116 1.34 -4.96 -11.00
C LEU A 116 2.40 -4.20 -10.19
N ASP A 117 3.67 -4.60 -10.23
CA ASP A 117 4.77 -3.96 -9.48
C ASP A 117 4.48 -3.68 -8.01
N SER A 118 3.64 -4.54 -7.46
CA SER A 118 3.12 -4.34 -6.13
C SER A 118 4.00 -5.05 -5.13
N VAL A 119 4.32 -4.36 -4.05
CA VAL A 119 4.91 -4.93 -2.84
C VAL A 119 3.79 -5.25 -1.87
N GLN A 120 3.92 -6.36 -1.14
CA GLN A 120 3.01 -6.74 -0.08
C GLN A 120 3.77 -6.94 1.22
N VAL A 121 3.21 -6.40 2.30
CA VAL A 121 3.67 -6.56 3.67
C VAL A 121 2.59 -7.28 4.47
N TRP A 122 2.98 -8.33 5.19
CA TRP A 122 2.13 -8.99 6.19
C TRP A 122 2.56 -8.54 7.58
N ILE A 123 1.62 -7.95 8.30
CA ILE A 123 1.83 -7.27 9.58
C ILE A 123 1.41 -8.24 10.69
N SER A 124 2.40 -8.67 11.49
CA SER A 124 2.15 -9.42 12.72
C SER A 124 1.96 -8.41 13.87
N ARG A 125 0.76 -8.38 14.45
CA ARG A 125 0.43 -7.61 15.66
C ARG A 125 -0.05 -8.54 16.75
#